data_AF-A0A174RC74-F1
#
_entry.id   AF-A0A174RC74-F1
#
_cell.length_a   1.000
_cell.length_b   1.000
_cell.length_c   1.000
_cell.angle_alpha   90.00
_cell.angle_beta   90.00
_cell.angle_gamma   90.00
#
_symmetry.space_group_name_H-M   'P 1'
#
loop_
_entity.id
_entity.type
_entity.pdbx_description
1 polymer ?
#
loop_
_entity_poly.entity_id
_entity_poly.type
_entity_poly.pdbx_seq_one_letter_code
_entity_poly.pdbx_strand_id
1 'polypeptide(L)'
;MRAGEEDVRLLIMCWHIRGTWRWGGRMSDIPFENIQFENLYGGRPIAVEIVSDGKDTGSLSKVVFRNITFTDDKYLPAQVRRVSREFPLRNVVFDNVMFNGRQIKKADCRKYLFVNPYIENLQFK
;
A
#
# COMPACT_ATOMS: atom_id res chain seq x y z
N MET A 1 40.41 -2.95 -0.54
CA MET A 1 39.08 -2.35 -0.74
C MET A 1 38.32 -3.26 -1.70
N ARG A 2 37.25 -3.93 -1.25
CA ARG A 2 36.41 -4.72 -2.16
C ARG A 2 35.32 -3.80 -2.71
N ALA A 3 35.20 -3.81 -4.04
CA ALA A 3 34.20 -3.07 -4.78
C ALA A 3 32.79 -3.52 -4.36
N GLY A 4 31.92 -2.52 -4.20
CA GLY A 4 30.48 -2.53 -4.02
C GLY A 4 29.81 -3.87 -3.73
N GLU A 5 29.38 -4.05 -2.49
CA GLU A 5 28.11 -4.73 -2.24
C GLU A 5 27.06 -3.98 -3.07
N GLU A 6 26.71 -4.54 -4.24
CA GLU A 6 25.49 -4.16 -4.91
C GLU A 6 24.38 -4.47 -3.90
N ASP A 7 23.78 -3.40 -3.38
CA ASP A 7 22.61 -3.40 -2.53
C ASP A 7 21.48 -4.03 -3.37
N VAL A 8 21.45 -5.37 -3.43
CA VAL A 8 20.38 -6.14 -4.09
C VAL A 8 19.14 -5.89 -3.26
N ARG A 9 18.46 -4.78 -3.57
CA ARG A 9 17.16 -4.43 -3.00
C ARG A 9 16.14 -5.39 -3.59
N LEU A 10 16.10 -6.58 -3.01
CA LEU A 10 15.01 -7.52 -3.23
C LEU A 10 13.75 -6.80 -2.75
N LEU A 11 12.98 -6.29 -3.69
CA LEU A 11 11.74 -5.55 -3.42
C LEU A 11 10.69 -6.60 -3.05
N ILE A 12 10.80 -7.14 -1.84
CA ILE A 12 9.81 -8.06 -1.27
C ILE A 12 8.58 -7.20 -0.97
N MET A 13 7.68 -7.12 -1.94
CA MET A 13 6.34 -6.59 -1.73
C MET A 13 5.56 -7.72 -1.05
N CYS A 14 5.25 -7.57 0.23
CA CYS A 14 4.44 -8.58 0.90
C CYS A 14 3.06 -8.68 0.25
N TRP A 15 2.50 -7.53 -0.18
CA TRP A 15 1.21 -7.45 -0.85
C TRP A 15 1.32 -6.49 -2.01
N HIS A 16 0.99 -6.97 -3.21
CA HIS A 16 0.82 -6.15 -4.40
C HIS A 16 -0.54 -6.48 -5.03
N ILE A 17 -1.51 -5.60 -4.83
CA ILE A 17 -2.75 -5.63 -5.62
C ILE A 17 -2.50 -4.76 -6.83
N ARG A 18 -2.33 -5.41 -8.00
CA ARG A 18 -2.26 -4.72 -9.30
C ARG A 18 -3.48 -5.10 -10.12
N GLY A 19 -4.41 -4.17 -10.25
CA GLY A 19 -5.52 -4.32 -11.19
C GLY A 19 -5.13 -3.76 -12.56
N THR A 20 -5.07 -4.61 -13.58
CA THR A 20 -5.10 -4.21 -15.00
C THR A 20 -6.48 -4.55 -15.53
N TRP A 21 -7.30 -3.53 -15.77
CA TRP A 21 -8.70 -3.71 -16.10
C TRP A 21 -8.93 -3.39 -17.56
N ARG A 22 -9.50 -4.35 -18.29
CA ARG A 22 -10.15 -4.06 -19.56
C ARG A 22 -11.66 -4.01 -19.33
N TRP A 23 -12.36 -3.11 -20.01
CA TRP A 23 -13.82 -3.01 -19.99
C TRP A 23 -14.46 -2.57 -18.66
N GLY A 24 -13.78 -1.75 -17.83
CA GLY A 24 -14.43 -1.08 -16.70
C GLY A 24 -14.81 -1.96 -15.50
N GLY A 25 -14.10 -3.08 -15.28
CA GLY A 25 -14.32 -4.00 -14.15
C GLY A 25 -14.29 -3.33 -12.77
N ARG A 26 -14.97 -3.92 -11.78
CA ARG A 26 -15.07 -3.34 -10.43
C ARG A 26 -14.69 -4.36 -9.36
N MET A 27 -13.93 -3.92 -8.37
CA MET A 27 -13.62 -4.68 -7.17
C MET A 27 -13.92 -3.80 -5.95
N SER A 28 -14.66 -4.31 -4.97
CA SER A 28 -14.98 -3.57 -3.76
C SER A 28 -15.00 -4.47 -2.55
N ASP A 29 -14.99 -3.86 -1.37
CA ASP A 29 -15.13 -4.55 -0.08
C ASP A 29 -13.97 -5.55 0.12
N ILE A 30 -12.76 -5.00 0.20
CA ILE A 30 -11.49 -5.75 0.16
C ILE A 30 -10.81 -5.65 1.54
N PRO A 31 -11.10 -6.57 2.46
CA PRO A 31 -10.50 -6.57 3.79
C PRO A 31 -9.16 -7.32 3.81
N PHE A 32 -8.19 -6.73 4.49
CA PHE A 32 -6.91 -7.31 4.88
C PHE A 32 -6.83 -7.24 6.40
N GLU A 33 -6.97 -8.37 7.09
CA GLU A 33 -7.17 -8.37 8.54
C GLU A 33 -6.26 -9.36 9.25
N ASN A 34 -5.74 -8.95 10.42
CA ASN A 34 -5.00 -9.81 11.36
C ASN A 34 -3.71 -10.39 10.76
N ILE A 35 -2.85 -9.51 10.22
CA ILE A 35 -1.63 -9.90 9.51
C ILE A 35 -0.40 -9.39 10.28
N GLN A 36 0.64 -10.21 10.34
CA GLN A 36 1.90 -9.87 11.01
C GLN A 36 3.09 -10.15 10.09
N PHE A 37 4.02 -9.20 10.03
CA PHE A 37 5.32 -9.35 9.37
C PHE A 37 6.43 -9.09 10.35
N GLU A 38 7.40 -9.99 10.34
CA GLU A 38 8.60 -9.91 11.14
C GLU A 38 9.79 -10.00 10.20
N ASN A 39 10.83 -9.22 10.47
CA ASN A 39 12.10 -9.27 9.75
C ASN A 39 11.95 -9.02 8.23
N LEU A 40 11.10 -8.06 7.85
CA LEU A 40 10.92 -7.63 6.46
C LEU A 40 12.07 -6.72 5.99
N TYR A 41 13.23 -7.32 5.73
CA TYR A 41 14.42 -6.59 5.29
C TYR A 41 14.28 -6.08 3.85
N GLY A 42 14.35 -4.75 3.65
CA GLY A 42 14.31 -4.09 2.35
C GLY A 42 12.95 -4.16 1.62
N GLY A 43 11.96 -4.81 2.23
CA GLY A 43 10.64 -5.03 1.65
C GLY A 43 9.71 -3.83 1.77
N ARG A 44 8.61 -3.88 0.99
CA ARG A 44 7.48 -2.96 1.15
C ARG A 44 6.31 -3.71 1.80
N PRO A 45 5.89 -3.31 3.00
CA PRO A 45 4.88 -4.04 3.76
C PRO A 45 3.50 -4.06 3.09
N ILE A 46 3.10 -2.94 2.50
CA ILE A 46 1.83 -2.79 1.78
C ILE A 46 2.09 -2.04 0.48
N ALA A 47 1.65 -2.60 -0.65
CA ALA A 47 1.58 -1.90 -1.93
C ALA A 47 0.20 -2.12 -2.59
N VAL A 48 -0.61 -1.07 -2.63
CA VAL A 48 -1.84 -1.05 -3.44
C VAL A 48 -1.61 -0.13 -4.62
N GLU A 49 -1.73 -0.70 -5.82
CA GLU A 49 -1.59 0.04 -7.05
C GLU A 49 -2.66 -0.34 -8.05
N ILE A 50 -3.41 0.65 -8.51
CA ILE A 50 -4.32 0.45 -9.66
C ILE A 50 -3.71 1.13 -10.85
N VAL A 51 -3.23 0.31 -11.78
CA VAL A 51 -2.65 0.76 -13.06
C VAL A 51 -3.76 0.76 -14.10
N SER A 52 -4.00 1.92 -14.71
CA SER A 52 -4.85 2.05 -15.88
C SER A 52 -4.03 1.86 -17.15
N ASP A 53 -4.55 1.11 -18.12
CA ASP A 53 -4.02 1.05 -19.48
C ASP A 53 -4.84 1.89 -20.49
N GLY A 54 -5.85 2.66 -20.05
CA GLY A 54 -6.66 3.48 -20.95
C GLY A 54 -8.04 3.92 -20.44
N LYS A 55 -8.93 4.26 -21.38
CA LYS A 55 -10.26 4.87 -21.10
C LYS A 55 -11.21 3.98 -20.29
N ASP A 56 -11.05 2.66 -20.33
CA ASP A 56 -11.92 1.71 -19.62
C ASP A 56 -11.31 1.21 -18.31
N THR A 57 -10.84 2.17 -17.50
CA THR A 57 -10.19 1.84 -16.22
C THR A 57 -11.21 1.31 -15.22
N GLY A 58 -10.98 0.10 -14.73
CA GLY A 58 -11.77 -0.47 -13.65
C GLY A 58 -11.66 0.31 -12.33
N SER A 59 -12.57 0.05 -11.40
CA SER A 59 -12.61 0.74 -10.11
C SER A 59 -12.30 -0.20 -8.96
N LEU A 60 -11.62 0.34 -7.95
CA LEU A 60 -11.36 -0.34 -6.69
C LEU A 60 -11.84 0.57 -5.57
N SER A 61 -12.55 0.02 -4.58
CA SER A 61 -13.09 0.81 -3.49
C SER A 61 -13.23 0.00 -2.20
N LYS A 62 -13.31 0.70 -1.06
CA LYS A 62 -13.51 0.08 0.27
C LYS A 62 -12.41 -0.94 0.60
N VAL A 63 -11.17 -0.49 0.56
CA VAL A 63 -10.01 -1.28 0.98
C VAL A 63 -9.79 -1.05 2.46
N VAL A 64 -9.75 -2.11 3.24
CA VAL A 64 -9.56 -2.03 4.69
C VAL A 64 -8.32 -2.81 5.08
N PHE A 65 -7.38 -2.14 5.75
CA PHE A 65 -6.24 -2.74 6.43
C PHE A 65 -6.52 -2.71 7.93
N ARG A 66 -6.78 -3.85 8.54
CA ARG A 66 -7.14 -3.95 9.97
C ARG A 66 -6.17 -4.85 10.75
N ASN A 67 -5.75 -4.42 11.94
CA ASN A 67 -4.93 -5.24 12.84
C ASN A 67 -3.69 -5.79 12.14
N ILE A 68 -2.89 -4.90 11.56
CA ILE A 68 -1.67 -5.28 10.84
C ILE A 68 -0.46 -4.79 11.62
N THR A 69 0.51 -5.67 11.86
CA THR A 69 1.75 -5.31 12.55
C THR A 69 2.97 -5.57 11.68
N PHE A 70 3.85 -4.58 11.62
CA PHE A 70 5.15 -4.63 10.95
C PHE A 70 6.25 -4.34 11.96
N THR A 71 7.27 -5.20 12.01
CA THR A 71 8.44 -5.01 12.87
C THR A 71 9.72 -5.15 12.04
N ASP A 72 10.36 -4.03 11.70
CA ASP A 72 11.69 -3.96 11.07
C ASP A 72 12.27 -2.52 11.08
N ASP A 73 13.59 -2.37 11.05
CA ASP A 73 14.28 -1.08 10.99
C ASP A 73 14.56 -0.60 9.55
N LYS A 74 14.51 -1.50 8.56
CA LYS A 74 14.88 -1.21 7.17
C LYS A 74 13.80 -1.65 6.18
N TYR A 75 12.68 -0.93 6.16
CA TYR A 75 11.60 -1.14 5.19
C TYR A 75 11.41 0.06 4.25
N LEU A 76 10.82 -0.21 3.08
CA LEU A 76 10.28 0.82 2.22
C LEU A 76 8.90 1.25 2.77
N PRO A 77 8.55 2.54 2.77
CA PRO A 77 7.22 3.00 3.21
C PRO A 77 6.11 2.19 2.52
N ALA A 78 4.99 1.90 3.18
CA ALA A 78 3.81 1.39 2.49
C ALA A 78 3.41 2.34 1.33
N GLN A 79 2.70 1.83 0.33
CA GLN A 79 2.24 2.63 -0.81
C GLN A 79 0.79 2.32 -1.14
N VAL A 80 -0.01 3.38 -1.25
CA VAL A 80 -1.34 3.34 -1.85
C VAL A 80 -1.37 4.40 -2.94
N ARG A 81 -1.39 3.96 -4.20
CA ARG A 81 -1.39 4.88 -5.34
C ARG A 81 -2.39 4.50 -6.40
N ARG A 82 -2.86 5.52 -7.10
CA ARG A 82 -3.60 5.38 -8.35
C ARG A 82 -2.93 6.18 -9.46
N VAL A 83 -3.04 5.71 -10.70
CA VAL A 83 -2.38 6.37 -11.85
C VAL A 83 -3.20 7.52 -12.43
N SER A 84 -4.54 7.49 -12.33
CA SER A 84 -5.44 8.51 -12.92
C SER A 84 -6.34 9.20 -11.88
N ARG A 85 -6.57 10.51 -12.07
CA ARG A 85 -7.51 11.31 -11.27
C ARG A 85 -8.97 11.03 -11.62
N GLU A 86 -9.26 10.66 -12.88
CA GLU A 86 -10.63 10.44 -13.38
C GLU A 86 -11.30 9.24 -12.70
N PHE A 87 -10.48 8.31 -12.23
CA PHE A 87 -10.92 7.16 -11.48
C PHE A 87 -10.16 7.15 -10.16
N PRO A 88 -10.65 7.75 -9.07
CA PRO A 88 -9.98 7.73 -7.78
C PRO A 88 -10.18 6.39 -7.07
N LEU A 89 -9.24 5.97 -6.22
CA LEU A 89 -9.45 4.86 -5.29
C LEU A 89 -10.16 5.43 -4.06
N ARG A 90 -11.36 4.92 -3.78
CA ARG A 90 -12.25 5.50 -2.77
C ARG A 90 -12.32 4.62 -1.54
N ASN A 91 -12.39 5.25 -0.37
CA ASN A 91 -12.63 4.62 0.92
C ASN A 91 -11.52 3.62 1.28
N VAL A 92 -10.33 4.15 1.58
CA VAL A 92 -9.22 3.35 2.11
C VAL A 92 -9.15 3.57 3.61
N VAL A 93 -9.14 2.49 4.38
CA VAL A 93 -9.09 2.55 5.84
C VAL A 93 -7.85 1.81 6.34
N PHE A 94 -7.05 2.48 7.15
CA PHE A 94 -6.05 1.87 8.00
C PHE A 94 -6.60 1.86 9.43
N ASP A 95 -6.81 0.68 9.99
CA ASP A 95 -7.47 0.44 11.27
C ASP A 95 -6.55 -0.40 12.15
N ASN A 96 -5.99 0.18 13.21
CA ASN A 96 -5.00 -0.51 14.06
C ASN A 96 -3.83 -1.12 13.25
N VAL A 97 -3.21 -0.29 12.40
CA VAL A 97 -2.01 -0.66 11.63
C VAL A 97 -0.77 -0.13 12.35
N MET A 98 0.13 -1.03 12.71
CA MET A 98 1.27 -0.81 13.59
C MET A 98 2.59 -0.98 12.82
N PHE A 99 3.49 -0.01 12.93
CA PHE A 99 4.86 -0.07 12.46
C PHE A 99 5.80 0.10 13.65
N ASN A 100 6.64 -0.91 13.92
CA ASN A 100 7.56 -0.98 15.06
C ASN A 100 6.88 -0.59 16.38
N GLY A 101 5.72 -1.21 16.65
CA GLY A 101 4.93 -0.95 17.85
C GLY A 101 4.22 0.42 17.89
N ARG A 102 4.25 1.20 16.80
CA ARG A 102 3.56 2.49 16.71
C ARG A 102 2.43 2.45 15.69
N GLN A 103 1.24 2.84 16.10
CA GLN A 103 0.11 2.97 15.19
C GLN A 103 0.36 4.10 14.21
N ILE A 104 0.19 3.83 12.91
CA ILE A 104 0.35 4.85 11.89
C ILE A 104 -0.81 5.83 11.94
N LYS A 105 -0.48 7.11 11.80
CA LYS A 105 -1.45 8.18 11.70
C LYS A 105 -1.26 8.91 10.37
N LYS A 106 -2.25 9.74 10.02
CA LYS A 106 -2.17 10.60 8.83
C LYS A 106 -0.93 11.50 8.83
N ALA A 107 -0.45 11.92 10.00
CA ALA A 107 0.76 12.74 10.12
C ALA A 107 2.05 11.98 9.76
N ASP A 108 2.03 10.66 9.83
CA ASP A 108 3.17 9.80 9.47
C ASP A 108 3.22 9.45 7.98
N CYS A 109 2.23 9.92 7.20
CA CYS A 109 2.29 9.91 5.75
C CYS A 109 3.58 10.61 5.30
N ARG A 110 4.31 10.00 4.34
CA ARG A 110 5.69 10.26 3.90
C ARG A 110 6.78 9.47 4.62
N LYS A 111 6.62 9.15 5.92
CA LYS A 111 7.59 8.32 6.65
C LYS A 111 7.26 6.84 6.51
N TYR A 112 6.01 6.47 6.77
CA TYR A 112 5.58 5.07 6.81
C TYR A 112 4.62 4.70 5.68
N LEU A 113 3.97 5.69 5.07
CA LEU A 113 2.99 5.47 4.03
C LEU A 113 3.08 6.59 2.98
N PHE A 114 3.28 6.20 1.72
CA PHE A 114 3.09 7.06 0.57
C PHE A 114 1.66 6.91 0.06
N VAL A 115 0.90 8.01 0.09
CA VAL A 115 -0.41 8.11 -0.53
C VAL A 115 -0.40 9.24 -1.54
N ASN A 116 -0.83 8.97 -2.77
CA ASN A 116 -0.92 10.00 -3.80
C ASN A 116 -2.30 10.70 -3.75
N PRO A 117 -2.48 11.88 -4.39
CA PRO A 117 -3.68 12.70 -4.21
C PRO A 117 -4.95 12.13 -4.88
N TYR A 118 -4.87 10.96 -5.52
CA TYR A 118 -6.00 10.31 -6.20
C TYR A 118 -6.70 9.27 -5.32
N ILE A 119 -6.47 9.36 -4.01
CA ILE A 119 -7.14 8.57 -2.99
C ILE A 119 -8.18 9.46 -2.29
N GLU A 120 -9.43 9.05 -2.37
CA GLU A 120 -10.54 9.75 -1.72
C GLU A 120 -10.97 9.02 -0.45
N ASN A 121 -11.32 9.78 0.58
CA ASN A 121 -11.79 9.26 1.87
C ASN A 121 -10.81 8.29 2.54
N LEU A 122 -9.53 8.68 2.61
CA LEU A 122 -8.53 7.98 3.40
C LEU A 122 -8.77 8.20 4.90
N GLN A 123 -8.94 7.12 5.65
CA GLN A 123 -9.17 7.13 7.09
C GLN A 123 -8.07 6.37 7.83
N PHE A 124 -7.74 6.88 9.01
CA PHE A 124 -6.88 6.20 10.00
C PHE A 124 -7.70 6.05 11.27
N LYS A 125 -7.83 4.82 11.76
CA LYS A 125 -8.55 4.42 12.96
C LYS A 125 -7.60 3.69 13.90
#